data_AF-A0A1B6IV46-F1
#
_entry.id   AF-A0A1B6IV46-F1
#
_cell.length_a   1.000
_cell.length_b   1.000
_cell.length_c   1.000
_cell.angle_alpha   90.00
_cell.angle_beta   90.00
_cell.angle_gamma   90.00
#
_symmetry.space_group_name_H-M   'P 1'
#
loop_
_entity.id
_entity.type
_entity.pdbx_description
1 polymer ?
#
loop_
_entity_poly.entity_id
_entity_poly.type
_entity_poly.pdbx_seq_one_letter_code
_entity_poly.pdbx_strand_id
1 'polypeptide(L)'
;QENERQKLMNLIANIKESITANKQDGVTNDEELSLLMQKLAILRQEIEHKIEDILHDVKSFKMGILYYNKFLQCNVISVGKNELLFTFNTSAKSASDAHHFIRFTTQDGLTFQYVEMYPKLKKEQKLIERFHKTGDIQGLILSFWKAVKNLREI
;
A
#
# COMPACT_ATOMS: atom_id res chain seq x y z
N GLN A 1 3.41 10.11 4.52
CA GLN A 1 3.80 10.58 3.17
C GLN A 1 3.62 12.09 2.97
N GLU A 2 2.66 12.77 3.62
CA GLU A 2 2.48 14.24 3.58
C GLU A 2 3.76 15.06 3.87
N ASN A 3 4.58 14.57 4.80
CA ASN A 3 5.73 15.31 5.35
C ASN A 3 6.88 15.51 4.33
N GLU A 4 7.20 14.51 3.51
CA GLU A 4 8.27 14.65 2.51
C GLU A 4 7.87 15.53 1.33
N ARG A 5 6.61 15.43 0.90
CA ARG A 5 6.06 16.31 -0.14
C ARG A 5 6.09 17.77 0.32
N GLN A 6 5.71 18.04 1.57
CA GLN A 6 5.76 19.39 2.12
C GLN A 6 7.20 19.92 2.22
N LYS A 7 8.17 19.07 2.62
CA LYS A 7 9.59 19.43 2.62
C LYS A 7 10.12 19.78 1.23
N LEU A 8 9.79 18.98 0.22
CA LEU A 8 10.16 19.23 -1.18
C LEU A 8 9.53 20.52 -1.71
N MET A 9 8.25 20.78 -1.41
CA MET A 9 7.57 22.01 -1.83
C MET A 9 8.17 23.25 -1.15
N ASN A 10 8.55 23.16 0.11
CA ASN A 10 9.25 24.25 0.82
C ASN A 10 10.64 24.52 0.22
N LEU A 11 11.39 23.47 -0.13
CA LEU A 11 12.69 23.60 -0.82
C LEU A 11 12.54 24.28 -2.18
N ILE A 12 11.53 23.89 -2.97
CA ILE A 12 11.24 24.50 -4.26
C ILE A 12 10.83 25.98 -4.11
N ALA A 13 10.03 26.30 -3.09
CA ALA A 13 9.61 27.67 -2.80
C ALA A 13 10.82 28.57 -2.46
N ASN A 14 11.71 28.10 -1.58
CA ASN A 14 12.93 28.83 -1.21
C ASN A 14 13.85 29.07 -2.41
N ILE A 15 14.04 28.06 -3.27
CA ILE A 15 14.86 28.20 -4.49
C ILE A 15 14.26 29.24 -5.44
N LYS A 16 12.94 29.27 -5.59
CA LYS A 16 12.25 30.27 -6.43
C LYS A 16 12.41 31.70 -5.89
N GLU A 17 12.32 31.89 -4.58
CA GLU A 17 12.54 33.20 -3.95
C GLU A 17 13.98 33.66 -4.16
N SER A 18 14.99 32.80 -3.95
CA SER A 18 16.39 33.15 -4.20
C SER A 18 16.66 33.54 -5.66
N ILE A 19 16.07 32.82 -6.63
CA ILE A 19 16.20 33.16 -8.06
C ILE A 19 15.54 34.51 -8.39
N THR A 20 14.44 34.85 -7.70
CA THR A 20 13.70 36.09 -7.94
C THR A 20 14.42 37.30 -7.34
N ALA A 21 15.00 37.14 -6.14
CA ALA A 21 15.83 38.16 -5.49
C ALA A 21 17.10 38.46 -6.32
N ASN A 22 17.78 37.42 -6.82
CA ASN A 22 19.00 37.55 -7.61
C ASN A 22 18.78 38.16 -9.02
N LYS A 23 17.53 38.30 -9.48
CA LYS A 23 17.23 39.01 -10.75
C LYS A 23 17.16 40.53 -10.60
N GLN A 24 17.06 41.06 -9.38
CA GLN A 24 16.89 42.50 -9.14
C GLN A 24 18.22 43.25 -8.95
N ASP A 25 19.26 42.57 -8.46
CA ASP A 25 20.63 43.09 -8.44
C ASP A 25 21.38 42.56 -9.67
N GLY A 26 21.73 43.46 -10.59
CA GLY A 26 22.31 43.16 -11.91
C GLY A 26 23.69 42.51 -11.94
N VAL A 27 24.07 41.76 -10.90
CA VAL A 27 25.25 40.89 -10.86
C VAL A 27 24.86 39.61 -10.14
N THR A 28 24.29 38.64 -10.85
CA THR A 28 24.34 37.25 -10.37
C THR A 28 25.81 36.86 -10.33
N ASN A 29 26.35 36.64 -9.13
CA ASN A 29 27.67 36.06 -8.97
C ASN A 29 27.65 34.69 -9.68
N ASP A 30 28.41 34.53 -10.78
CA ASP A 30 28.40 33.33 -11.64
C ASP A 30 28.64 32.03 -10.83
N GLU A 31 29.34 32.14 -9.70
CA GLU A 31 29.56 31.07 -8.73
C GLU A 31 28.26 30.59 -8.08
N GLU A 32 27.34 31.50 -7.73
CA GLU A 32 26.06 31.16 -7.10
C GLU A 32 25.12 30.49 -8.11
N LEU A 33 25.10 30.97 -9.35
CA LEU A 33 24.35 30.33 -10.44
C LEU A 33 24.88 28.92 -10.73
N SER A 34 26.21 28.76 -10.77
CA SER A 34 26.88 27.46 -10.95
C SER A 34 26.52 26.49 -9.83
N LEU A 35 26.54 26.95 -8.56
CA LEU A 35 26.15 26.13 -7.42
C LEU A 35 24.67 25.71 -7.47
N LEU A 36 23.76 26.60 -7.90
CA LEU A 36 22.35 26.27 -8.08
C LEU A 36 22.13 25.26 -9.20
N MET A 37 22.84 25.39 -10.32
CA MET A 37 22.81 24.40 -11.41
C MET A 37 23.32 23.04 -10.94
N GLN A 38 24.39 23.00 -10.14
CA GLN A 38 24.91 21.77 -9.56
C GLN A 38 23.89 21.10 -8.63
N LYS A 39 23.26 21.87 -7.73
CA LYS A 39 22.20 21.36 -6.84
C LYS A 39 21.00 20.84 -7.62
N LEU A 40 20.59 21.52 -8.70
CA LEU A 40 19.51 21.07 -9.57
C LEU A 40 19.85 19.74 -10.27
N ALA A 41 21.10 19.59 -10.73
CA ALA A 41 21.57 18.35 -11.35
C ALA A 41 21.53 17.18 -10.37
N ILE A 42 22.00 17.39 -9.13
CA ILE A 42 21.94 16.38 -8.05
C ILE A 42 20.49 15.99 -7.76
N LEU A 43 19.60 16.97 -7.57
CA LEU A 43 18.18 16.71 -7.29
C LEU A 43 17.51 15.93 -8.42
N ARG A 44 17.84 16.21 -9.68
CA ARG A 44 17.32 15.45 -10.83
C ARG A 44 17.77 14.00 -10.78
N GLN A 45 19.05 13.77 -10.51
CA GLN A 45 19.60 12.42 -10.39
C GLN A 45 18.97 11.64 -9.22
N GLU A 46 18.76 12.28 -8.06
CA GLU A 46 18.09 11.66 -6.92
C GLU A 46 16.63 11.29 -7.23
N ILE A 47 15.92 12.13 -7.98
CA ILE A 47 14.54 11.84 -8.41
C ILE A 47 14.52 10.65 -9.36
N GLU A 48 15.42 10.61 -10.35
CA GLU A 48 15.53 9.50 -11.30
C GLU A 48 15.81 8.18 -10.56
N HIS A 49 16.76 8.18 -9.63
CA HIS A 49 17.07 7.01 -8.83
C HIS A 49 15.88 6.52 -8.00
N LYS A 50 15.16 7.43 -7.32
CA LYS A 50 13.94 7.07 -6.58
C LYS A 50 12.84 6.50 -7.48
N ILE A 51 12.71 6.99 -8.70
CA ILE A 51 11.76 6.45 -9.68
C ILE A 51 12.13 5.00 -10.01
N GLU A 52 13.40 4.71 -10.26
CA GLU A 52 13.89 3.36 -10.54
C GLU A 52 13.61 2.40 -9.38
N ASP A 53 13.90 2.81 -8.14
CA ASP A 53 13.64 2.02 -6.94
C ASP A 53 12.13 1.70 -6.80
N ILE A 54 11.27 2.69 -6.96
CA ILE A 54 9.81 2.50 -6.90
C ILE A 54 9.34 1.55 -8.00
N LEU A 55 9.86 1.68 -9.22
CA LEU A 55 9.51 0.80 -10.33
C LEU A 55 9.94 -0.65 -10.05
N HIS A 56 11.12 -0.83 -9.48
CA HIS A 56 11.63 -2.13 -9.07
C HIS A 56 10.75 -2.76 -7.98
N ASP A 57 10.38 -2.00 -6.95
CA ASP A 57 9.52 -2.45 -5.86
C ASP A 57 8.13 -2.82 -6.36
N VAL A 58 7.50 -1.98 -7.19
CA VAL A 58 6.19 -2.26 -7.79
C VAL A 58 6.23 -3.55 -8.61
N LYS A 59 7.31 -3.77 -9.38
CA LYS A 59 7.48 -5.02 -10.14
C LYS A 59 7.59 -6.23 -9.20
N SER A 60 8.36 -6.11 -8.13
CA SER A 60 8.53 -7.16 -7.12
C SER A 60 7.21 -7.49 -6.42
N PHE A 61 6.43 -6.48 -6.00
CA PHE A 61 5.10 -6.68 -5.41
C PHE A 61 4.13 -7.33 -6.38
N LYS A 62 4.10 -6.91 -7.66
CA LYS A 62 3.26 -7.55 -8.69
C LYS A 62 3.59 -9.03 -8.85
N MET A 63 4.87 -9.38 -8.85
CA MET A 63 5.30 -10.79 -8.91
C MET A 63 4.91 -11.57 -7.66
N GLY A 64 5.04 -10.98 -6.48
CA GLY A 64 4.60 -11.58 -5.22
C GLY A 64 3.09 -11.86 -5.20
N ILE A 65 2.27 -10.88 -5.63
CA ILE A 65 0.82 -11.03 -5.75
C ILE A 65 0.48 -12.16 -6.73
N LEU A 66 1.13 -12.19 -7.89
CA LEU A 66 0.94 -13.26 -8.88
C LEU A 66 1.27 -14.64 -8.29
N TYR A 67 2.36 -14.74 -7.51
CA TYR A 67 2.75 -15.97 -6.85
C TYR A 67 1.70 -16.42 -5.83
N TYR A 68 1.25 -15.54 -4.94
CA TYR A 68 0.21 -15.88 -3.95
C TYR A 68 -1.11 -16.28 -4.62
N ASN A 69 -1.52 -15.55 -5.66
CA ASN A 69 -2.72 -15.89 -6.42
C ASN A 69 -2.63 -17.27 -7.07
N LYS A 70 -1.48 -17.61 -7.67
CA LYS A 70 -1.27 -18.88 -8.36
C LYS A 70 -1.12 -20.07 -7.41
N PHE A 71 -0.33 -19.92 -6.34
CA PHE A 71 0.08 -21.05 -5.50
C PHE A 71 -0.71 -21.19 -4.21
N LEU A 72 -1.10 -20.09 -3.57
CA LEU A 72 -1.99 -20.13 -2.39
C LEU A 72 -3.47 -20.11 -2.78
N GLN A 73 -3.78 -19.90 -4.06
CA GLN A 73 -5.14 -19.82 -4.58
C GLN A 73 -6.00 -18.81 -3.81
N CYS A 74 -5.41 -17.67 -3.47
CA CYS A 74 -6.09 -16.60 -2.74
C CYS A 74 -5.97 -15.26 -3.47
N ASN A 75 -6.86 -14.34 -3.12
CA ASN A 75 -6.87 -12.97 -3.63
C ASN A 75 -7.21 -11.99 -2.52
N VAL A 76 -6.66 -10.77 -2.64
CA VAL A 76 -6.98 -9.65 -1.77
C VAL A 76 -7.49 -8.50 -2.62
N ILE A 77 -8.70 -8.04 -2.32
CA ILE A 77 -9.38 -6.98 -3.08
C ILE A 77 -9.54 -5.77 -2.17
N SER A 78 -9.06 -4.61 -2.61
CA SER A 78 -9.38 -3.34 -1.95
C SER A 78 -10.78 -2.89 -2.38
N VAL A 79 -11.67 -2.68 -1.40
CA VAL A 79 -13.08 -2.27 -1.65
C VAL A 79 -13.41 -0.88 -1.12
N GLY A 80 -12.42 -0.21 -0.52
CA GLY A 80 -12.52 1.15 -0.01
C GLY A 80 -11.14 1.62 0.44
N LYS A 81 -11.06 2.87 0.94
CA LYS A 81 -9.79 3.49 1.35
C LYS A 81 -9.00 2.63 2.36
N ASN A 82 -9.73 1.98 3.26
CA ASN A 82 -9.19 1.24 4.39
C ASN A 82 -9.76 -0.18 4.48
N GLU A 83 -10.42 -0.69 3.45
CA GLU A 83 -11.12 -1.97 3.50
C GLU A 83 -10.55 -2.97 2.49
N LEU A 84 -10.32 -4.19 2.99
CA LEU A 84 -9.70 -5.29 2.26
C LEU A 84 -10.58 -6.53 2.39
N LEU A 85 -10.76 -7.23 1.28
CA LEU A 85 -11.40 -8.53 1.22
C LEU A 85 -10.37 -9.60 0.93
N PHE A 86 -10.23 -10.58 1.82
CA PHE A 86 -9.50 -11.80 1.55
C PHE A 86 -10.46 -12.87 1.03
N THR A 87 -10.15 -13.51 -0.10
CA THR A 87 -10.97 -14.58 -0.68
C THR A 87 -10.11 -15.67 -1.31
N PHE A 88 -10.66 -16.88 -1.43
CA PHE A 88 -10.07 -17.98 -2.22
C PHE A 88 -10.56 -17.99 -3.68
N ASN A 89 -11.42 -17.06 -4.07
CA ASN A 89 -11.73 -16.85 -5.49
C ASN A 89 -10.65 -15.96 -6.13
N THR A 90 -9.72 -16.59 -6.84
CA THR A 90 -8.54 -15.94 -7.43
C THR A 90 -8.87 -14.91 -8.52
N SER A 91 -10.05 -14.98 -9.12
CA SER A 91 -10.50 -14.06 -10.19
C SER A 91 -11.46 -12.98 -9.72
N ALA A 92 -11.87 -13.00 -8.45
CA ALA A 92 -12.83 -12.04 -7.91
C ALA A 92 -12.31 -10.60 -7.94
N LYS A 93 -13.16 -9.65 -8.33
CA LYS A 93 -12.84 -8.22 -8.35
C LYS A 93 -13.66 -7.40 -7.36
N SER A 94 -14.64 -8.02 -6.72
CA SER A 94 -15.58 -7.40 -5.80
C SER A 94 -16.07 -8.41 -4.75
N ALA A 95 -16.79 -7.92 -3.74
CA ALA A 95 -17.43 -8.78 -2.74
C ALA A 95 -18.46 -9.74 -3.36
N SER A 96 -19.21 -9.28 -4.37
CA SER A 96 -20.20 -10.10 -5.08
C SER A 96 -19.56 -11.25 -5.84
N ASP A 97 -18.40 -11.03 -6.45
CA ASP A 97 -17.67 -12.08 -7.19
C ASP A 97 -16.99 -13.07 -6.24
N ALA A 98 -16.60 -12.64 -5.05
CA ALA A 98 -15.80 -13.43 -4.14
C ALA A 98 -16.54 -14.68 -3.62
N HIS A 99 -17.86 -14.60 -3.42
CA HIS A 99 -18.76 -15.62 -2.86
C HIS A 99 -18.42 -16.18 -1.47
N HIS A 100 -17.15 -16.22 -1.08
CA HIS A 100 -16.66 -16.53 0.26
C HIS A 100 -15.48 -15.61 0.56
N PHE A 101 -15.54 -14.86 1.64
CA PHE A 101 -14.50 -13.90 1.98
C PHE A 101 -14.44 -13.60 3.48
N ILE A 102 -13.33 -13.00 3.88
CA ILE A 102 -13.18 -12.27 5.16
C ILE A 102 -12.91 -10.81 4.82
N ARG A 103 -13.69 -9.90 5.41
CA ARG A 103 -13.48 -8.45 5.29
C ARG A 103 -12.72 -7.93 6.50
N PHE A 104 -11.71 -7.12 6.22
CA PHE A 104 -10.91 -6.41 7.20
C PHE A 104 -10.94 -4.91 6.93
N THR A 105 -10.84 -4.12 8.00
CA THR A 105 -10.40 -2.74 7.93
C THR A 105 -8.94 -2.62 8.32
N THR A 106 -8.25 -1.61 7.81
CA THR A 106 -6.89 -1.27 8.20
C THR A 106 -6.75 0.23 8.48
N GLN A 107 -6.01 0.59 9.53
CA GLN A 107 -5.79 2.00 9.90
C GLN A 107 -4.52 2.58 9.29
N ASP A 108 -3.51 1.75 9.05
CA ASP A 108 -2.14 2.13 8.62
C ASP A 108 -1.59 1.21 7.49
N GLY A 109 -2.41 0.28 6.99
CA GLY A 109 -1.99 -0.76 6.04
C GLY A 109 -1.31 -1.98 6.67
N LEU A 110 -1.06 -1.95 7.98
CA LEU A 110 -0.29 -2.98 8.71
C LEU A 110 -1.11 -3.65 9.81
N THR A 111 -2.05 -2.93 10.39
CA THR A 111 -2.96 -3.40 11.44
C THR A 111 -4.28 -3.78 10.82
N PHE A 112 -4.71 -5.03 11.00
CA PHE A 112 -5.95 -5.57 10.47
C PHE A 112 -7.00 -5.69 11.58
N GLN A 113 -8.17 -5.12 11.36
CA GLN A 113 -9.34 -5.26 12.22
C GLN A 113 -10.40 -6.06 11.47
N TYR A 114 -11.00 -7.05 12.13
CA TYR A 114 -12.06 -7.84 11.55
C TYR A 114 -13.34 -7.00 11.37
N VAL A 115 -14.02 -7.16 10.23
CA VAL A 115 -15.32 -6.54 9.96
C VAL A 115 -16.42 -7.60 9.86
N GLU A 116 -16.30 -8.50 8.88
CA GLU A 116 -17.27 -9.57 8.64
C GLU A 116 -16.62 -10.74 7.91
N MET A 117 -17.29 -11.89 7.91
CA MET A 117 -16.98 -12.99 7.01
C MET A 117 -18.26 -13.51 6.36
N TYR A 118 -18.13 -13.95 5.12
CA TYR A 118 -19.22 -14.58 4.40
C TYR A 118 -18.71 -15.91 3.83
N PRO A 119 -19.40 -17.04 4.08
CA PRO A 119 -20.64 -17.17 4.81
C PRO A 119 -20.39 -17.05 6.32
N LYS A 120 -21.43 -16.72 7.09
CA LYS A 120 -21.32 -16.71 8.56
C LYS A 120 -21.04 -18.11 9.09
N LEU A 121 -20.09 -18.22 10.01
CA LEU A 121 -19.68 -19.52 10.56
C LEU A 121 -20.33 -19.77 11.92
N LYS A 122 -20.68 -21.04 12.22
CA LYS A 122 -21.24 -21.43 13.53
C LYS A 122 -20.35 -21.07 14.73
N LYS A 123 -19.02 -21.00 14.54
CA LYS A 123 -18.03 -20.68 15.58
C LYS A 123 -17.27 -19.38 15.29
N GLU A 124 -17.86 -18.49 14.49
CA GLU A 124 -17.29 -17.22 14.06
C GLU A 124 -16.78 -16.37 15.24
N GLN A 125 -17.61 -16.18 16.27
CA GLN A 125 -17.26 -15.32 17.40
C GLN A 125 -16.02 -15.79 18.17
N LYS A 126 -15.88 -17.11 18.41
CA LYS A 126 -14.69 -17.68 19.06
C LYS A 126 -13.42 -17.49 18.22
N LEU A 127 -13.55 -17.54 16.89
CA LEU A 127 -12.41 -17.29 15.98
C LEU A 127 -11.99 -15.82 16.02
N ILE A 128 -12.96 -14.90 16.02
CA ILE A 128 -12.71 -13.45 16.08
C ILE A 128 -12.07 -13.08 17.43
N GLU A 129 -12.57 -13.61 18.55
CA GLU A 129 -11.99 -13.39 19.88
C GLU A 129 -10.52 -13.86 19.94
N ARG A 130 -10.22 -15.04 19.38
CA ARG A 130 -8.84 -15.52 19.26
C ARG A 130 -8.00 -14.58 18.41
N PHE A 131 -8.50 -14.16 17.25
CA PHE A 131 -7.79 -13.25 16.36
C PHE A 131 -7.46 -11.92 17.04
N HIS A 132 -8.41 -11.31 17.75
CA HIS A 132 -8.17 -10.07 18.50
C HIS A 132 -7.14 -10.25 19.62
N LYS A 133 -7.07 -11.44 20.24
CA LYS A 133 -6.10 -11.74 21.30
C LYS A 133 -4.69 -12.00 20.76
N THR A 134 -4.56 -12.63 19.60
CA THR A 134 -3.25 -13.14 19.11
C THR A 134 -2.71 -12.41 17.89
N GLY A 135 -3.53 -11.67 17.15
CA GLY A 135 -3.18 -11.11 15.84
C GLY A 135 -2.91 -12.18 14.77
N ASP A 136 -3.31 -13.43 15.01
CA ASP A 136 -2.98 -14.59 14.15
C ASP A 136 -3.86 -14.62 12.89
N ILE A 137 -3.50 -13.81 11.89
CA ILE A 137 -4.23 -13.71 10.62
C ILE A 137 -4.20 -15.02 9.83
N GLN A 138 -3.08 -15.75 9.87
CA GLN A 138 -2.93 -17.02 9.17
C GLN A 138 -3.87 -18.08 9.77
N GLY A 139 -3.92 -18.18 11.10
CA GLY A 139 -4.83 -19.07 11.81
C GLY A 139 -6.30 -18.74 11.57
N LEU A 140 -6.65 -17.45 11.47
CA LEU A 140 -8.00 -17.02 11.12
C LEU A 140 -8.38 -17.46 9.70
N ILE A 141 -7.54 -17.17 8.71
CA ILE A 141 -7.74 -17.52 7.29
C ILE A 141 -7.88 -19.03 7.11
N LEU A 142 -6.99 -19.82 7.74
CA LEU A 142 -7.01 -21.28 7.64
C LEU A 142 -8.27 -21.88 8.29
N SER A 143 -8.70 -21.33 9.42
CA SER A 143 -9.93 -21.78 10.10
C SER A 143 -11.17 -21.48 9.28
N PHE A 144 -11.24 -20.28 8.69
CA PHE A 144 -12.30 -19.89 7.77
C PHE A 144 -12.35 -20.81 6.55
N TRP A 145 -11.22 -21.06 5.89
CA TRP A 145 -11.15 -21.95 4.72
C TRP A 145 -11.65 -23.36 5.02
N LYS A 146 -11.18 -23.95 6.11
CA LYS A 146 -11.62 -25.30 6.53
C LYS A 146 -13.14 -25.33 6.77
N ALA A 147 -13.68 -24.31 7.40
CA ALA A 147 -15.12 -24.23 7.65
C ALA A 147 -15.93 -24.09 6.35
N VAL A 148 -15.48 -23.26 5.40
CA VAL A 148 -16.13 -23.08 4.09
C VAL A 148 -16.05 -24.35 3.24
N LYS A 149 -14.91 -25.06 3.24
CA LYS A 149 -14.77 -26.31 2.51
C LYS A 149 -15.78 -27.36 3.00
N ASN A 150 -15.92 -27.51 4.32
CA ASN A 150 -16.88 -28.44 4.92
C ASN A 150 -18.34 -28.10 4.59
N LEU A 151 -18.66 -26.84 4.25
CA LEU A 151 -20.01 -26.44 3.81
C LEU A 151 -20.31 -26.86 2.36
N ARG A 152 -19.28 -27.13 1.54
CA ARG A 152 -19.46 -27.59 0.14
C ARG A 152 -19.55 -29.11 0.01
N GLU A 153 -19.19 -29.84 1.05
CA GLU A 153 -19.21 -31.32 1.09
C GLU A 153 -20.54 -31.88 1.64
N ILE A 154 -21.54 -31.02 1.88
CA ILE A 154 -22.91 -31.34 2.31
C ILE A 154 -23.87 -30.89 1.19
#